data_AF-A0A661ZEW2-F1
#
_entry.id   AF-A0A661ZEW2-F1
#
_cell.length_a   1.000
_cell.length_b   1.000
_cell.length_c   1.000
_cell.angle_alpha   90.00
_cell.angle_beta   90.00
_cell.angle_gamma   90.00
#
_symmetry.space_group_name_H-M   'P 1'
#
loop_
_entity.id
_entity.type
_entity.pdbx_description
1 polymer ?
#
loop_
_entity_poly.entity_id
_entity_poly.type
_entity_poly.pdbx_seq_one_letter_code
_entity_poly.pdbx_strand_id
1 'polypeptide(L)'
;MPMSTDWKSFLEWFNLDYFRFPGLTTVKNLDVVVFNYPEGDTVSTVYQSNASYYRLLKAYGRKQVWNNKKKFGNIIYRPVDKRENYIKRCVAIAGDTLQIIDHQVYINGEEQPLPIDGQFKYRVIAPKGINEKFRDKVDISAEDFNYWKYDMQVPLRNDVAEKIVKVPGVNSVEMILAPKGNWDQDLFPYDSLYKWNRDNYGPIYIPQKGATIELSMDNISLYSRLIDVYENNDLSIKNGIIFINGSEANSYTFKMNYYWMMGDNRHNSADSRYWGFVPEDHIVGKASFVWLSLNPDKSLFDGKIRWDKLFRVVR
;
A
#
# COMPACT_ATOMS: atom_id res chain seq x y z
N MET A 1 27.16 8.07 16.44
CA MET A 1 27.49 8.42 17.85
C MET A 1 26.21 8.81 18.57
N PRO A 2 26.05 8.52 19.86
CA PRO A 2 24.75 8.54 20.54
C PRO A 2 24.33 9.95 21.02
N MET A 3 24.63 11.02 20.28
CA MET A 3 24.20 12.40 20.60
C MET A 3 24.28 13.39 19.39
N SER A 4 24.12 12.94 18.14
CA SER A 4 24.07 13.88 16.99
C SER A 4 22.76 13.73 16.22
N THR A 5 21.91 14.76 16.26
CA THR A 5 20.70 14.86 15.43
C THR A 5 21.00 15.22 13.97
N ASP A 6 22.23 15.69 13.69
CA ASP A 6 22.55 16.37 12.44
C ASP A 6 23.64 15.67 11.60
N TRP A 7 24.16 14.52 12.04
CA TRP A 7 25.15 13.74 11.29
C TRP A 7 24.52 12.49 10.68
N LYS A 8 24.71 12.30 9.38
CA LYS A 8 24.38 11.04 8.68
C LYS A 8 25.20 9.93 9.34
N SER A 9 24.52 8.87 9.80
CA SER A 9 25.16 7.69 10.43
C SER A 9 25.85 6.76 9.44
N PHE A 10 25.98 7.18 8.18
CA PHE A 10 26.54 6.44 7.07
C PHE A 10 27.45 7.34 6.22
N LEU A 11 28.41 6.70 5.54
CA LEU A 11 29.40 7.33 4.69
C LEU A 11 28.84 7.49 3.27
N GLU A 12 28.85 8.70 2.69
CA GLU A 12 28.30 8.95 1.34
C GLU A 12 29.31 8.70 0.21
N TRP A 13 30.61 8.87 0.49
CA TRP A 13 31.72 8.66 -0.46
C TRP A 13 31.94 7.21 -0.88
N PHE A 14 31.32 6.24 -0.18
CA PHE A 14 31.36 4.83 -0.53
C PHE A 14 29.94 4.28 -0.51
N ASN A 15 29.39 4.00 -1.69
CA ASN A 15 28.08 3.40 -1.87
C ASN A 15 28.26 2.18 -2.79
N LEU A 16 27.92 1.00 -2.29
CA LEU A 16 27.81 -0.20 -3.12
C LEU A 16 26.36 -0.30 -3.58
N ASP A 17 26.15 -0.62 -4.86
CA ASP A 17 24.81 -0.91 -5.35
C ASP A 17 24.16 -1.97 -4.47
N TYR A 18 22.90 -1.74 -4.10
CA TYR A 18 22.16 -2.68 -3.26
C TYR A 18 22.08 -4.03 -3.97
N PHE A 19 22.82 -5.01 -3.45
CA PHE A 19 22.81 -6.37 -3.96
C PHE A 19 21.98 -7.25 -3.03
N ARG A 20 20.86 -7.73 -3.56
CA ARG A 20 20.04 -8.73 -2.90
C ARG A 20 20.55 -10.13 -3.26
N PHE A 21 20.86 -10.96 -2.26
CA PHE A 21 21.14 -12.36 -2.50
C PHE A 21 19.92 -13.05 -3.16
N PRO A 22 20.12 -13.95 -4.14
CA PRO A 22 19.03 -14.71 -4.73
C PRO A 22 18.20 -15.39 -3.65
N GLY A 23 16.88 -15.14 -3.64
CA GLY A 23 15.98 -15.83 -2.74
C GLY A 23 15.87 -17.31 -3.12
N LEU A 24 15.82 -18.20 -2.12
CA LEU A 24 15.61 -19.64 -2.33
C LEU A 24 14.20 -19.97 -2.86
N THR A 25 13.29 -18.99 -2.87
CA THR A 25 11.91 -19.11 -3.31
C THR A 25 11.48 -17.84 -4.02
N THR A 26 10.55 -17.97 -4.96
CA THR A 26 9.87 -16.83 -5.59
C THR A 26 8.66 -16.37 -4.77
N VAL A 27 8.28 -15.11 -4.96
CA VAL A 27 7.03 -14.55 -4.45
C VAL A 27 5.88 -15.07 -5.31
N LYS A 28 4.81 -15.51 -4.66
CA LYS A 28 3.56 -15.95 -5.31
C LYS A 28 2.39 -15.09 -4.84
N ASN A 29 1.28 -15.16 -5.56
CA ASN A 29 0.02 -14.58 -5.09
C ASN A 29 -0.30 -15.14 -3.68
N LEU A 30 -0.84 -14.26 -2.84
CA LEU A 30 -1.18 -14.46 -1.44
C LEU A 30 0.01 -14.60 -0.47
N ASP A 31 1.27 -14.62 -0.93
CA ASP A 31 2.42 -14.57 -0.03
C ASP A 31 2.43 -13.26 0.79
N VAL A 32 2.83 -13.34 2.07
CA VAL A 32 3.11 -12.15 2.87
C VAL A 32 4.57 -11.75 2.69
N VAL A 33 4.77 -10.53 2.20
CA VAL A 33 6.05 -10.05 1.69
C VAL A 33 6.48 -8.81 2.46
N VAL A 34 7.75 -8.79 2.83
CA VAL A 34 8.46 -7.63 3.35
C VAL A 34 9.22 -6.98 2.20
N PHE A 35 9.05 -5.67 2.04
CA PHE A 35 9.68 -4.89 0.97
C PHE A 35 9.96 -3.45 1.41
N ASN A 36 10.93 -2.83 0.76
CA ASN A 36 11.25 -1.41 0.93
C ASN A 36 10.19 -0.54 0.26
N TYR A 37 9.75 0.52 0.94
CA TYR A 37 8.69 1.41 0.47
C TYR A 37 9.03 2.04 -0.89
N PRO A 38 8.22 1.82 -1.95
CA PRO A 38 8.60 2.22 -3.31
C PRO A 38 8.69 3.73 -3.56
N GLU A 39 7.88 4.54 -2.86
CA GLU A 39 7.95 6.01 -2.91
C GLU A 39 8.78 6.60 -1.74
N GLY A 40 9.56 5.76 -1.06
CA GLY A 40 10.46 6.19 0.02
C GLY A 40 11.81 6.75 -0.46
N ASP A 41 12.02 6.82 -1.78
CA ASP A 41 13.23 7.31 -2.46
C ASP A 41 13.47 8.80 -2.24
N THR A 42 12.42 9.61 -2.26
CA THR A 42 12.47 11.04 -1.95
C THR A 42 11.48 11.35 -0.84
N VAL A 43 11.94 11.98 0.24
CA VAL A 43 11.07 12.29 1.40
C VAL A 43 11.27 13.69 1.92
N SER A 44 10.19 14.23 2.48
CA SER A 44 10.23 15.38 3.39
C SER A 44 10.71 14.91 4.76
N THR A 45 11.64 15.63 5.40
CA THR A 45 12.07 15.29 6.76
C THR A 45 11.00 15.50 7.82
N VAL A 46 9.93 16.25 7.50
CA VAL A 46 8.77 16.48 8.38
C VAL A 46 7.73 15.38 8.23
N TYR A 47 7.35 15.04 6.99
CA TYR A 47 6.29 14.05 6.73
C TYR A 47 6.81 12.61 6.66
N GLN A 48 8.06 12.41 6.25
CA GLN A 48 8.68 11.10 6.06
C GLN A 48 7.79 10.18 5.20
N SER A 49 7.49 8.96 5.67
CA SER A 49 6.59 8.02 5.00
C SER A 49 5.10 8.27 5.25
N ASN A 50 4.72 9.20 6.14
CA ASN A 50 3.31 9.51 6.40
C ASN A 50 2.62 10.17 5.20
N ALA A 51 3.38 10.89 4.37
CA ALA A 51 2.91 11.40 3.09
C ALA A 51 4.05 11.34 2.08
N SER A 52 3.85 10.64 0.96
CA SER A 52 4.89 10.53 -0.06
C SER A 52 5.20 11.88 -0.68
N TYR A 53 6.46 12.06 -1.09
CA TYR A 53 6.89 13.26 -1.78
C TYR A 53 6.03 13.56 -3.02
N TYR A 54 5.65 12.54 -3.77
CA TYR A 54 4.81 12.66 -4.97
C TYR A 54 3.41 13.17 -4.64
N ARG A 55 2.79 12.66 -3.57
CA ARG A 55 1.52 13.19 -3.06
C ARG A 55 1.64 14.64 -2.61
N LEU A 56 2.74 15.02 -1.94
CA LEU A 56 2.99 16.40 -1.53
C LEU A 56 3.14 17.34 -2.74
N LEU A 57 3.84 16.89 -3.80
CA LEU A 57 3.96 17.65 -5.04
C LEU A 57 2.60 17.90 -5.70
N LYS A 58 1.73 16.90 -5.73
CA LYS A 58 0.37 17.04 -6.27
C LYS A 58 -0.46 18.02 -5.45
N ALA A 59 -0.41 17.91 -4.12
CA ALA A 59 -1.23 18.72 -3.22
C ALA A 59 -0.79 20.19 -3.14
N TYR A 60 0.52 20.48 -3.21
CA TYR A 60 1.05 21.82 -2.92
C TYR A 60 1.88 22.43 -4.06
N GLY A 61 2.27 21.64 -5.05
CA GLY A 61 3.18 22.04 -6.10
C GLY A 61 4.64 22.04 -5.66
N ARG A 62 5.53 21.73 -6.61
CA ARG A 62 6.99 21.59 -6.36
C ARG A 62 7.60 22.82 -5.69
N LYS A 63 7.29 24.03 -6.15
CA LYS A 63 7.85 25.27 -5.60
C LYS A 63 7.55 25.42 -4.10
N GLN A 64 6.34 25.06 -3.66
CA GLN A 64 5.97 25.14 -2.24
C GLN A 64 6.67 24.07 -1.42
N VAL A 65 6.67 22.82 -1.90
CA VAL A 65 7.31 21.69 -1.22
C VAL A 65 8.80 21.94 -0.99
N TRP A 66 9.50 22.52 -1.97
CA TRP A 66 10.95 22.76 -1.88
C TRP A 66 11.32 24.04 -1.12
N ASN A 67 10.51 25.12 -1.22
CA ASN A 67 10.89 26.41 -0.63
C ASN A 67 10.37 26.60 0.80
N ASN A 68 9.27 25.95 1.19
CA ASN A 68 8.68 26.10 2.53
C ASN A 68 9.26 25.08 3.52
N LYS A 69 10.52 25.29 3.93
CA LYS A 69 11.21 24.43 4.90
C LYS A 69 10.51 24.37 6.26
N LYS A 70 9.78 25.41 6.65
CA LYS A 70 9.00 25.40 7.91
C LYS A 70 7.89 24.34 7.88
N LYS A 71 7.25 24.15 6.72
CA LYS A 71 6.17 23.18 6.56
C LYS A 71 6.66 21.78 6.17
N PHE A 72 7.67 21.70 5.29
CA PHE A 72 8.09 20.43 4.67
C PHE A 72 9.50 19.98 5.08
N GLY A 73 10.23 20.76 5.88
CA GLY A 73 11.61 20.45 6.23
C GLY A 73 12.52 20.42 5.00
N ASN A 74 13.54 19.57 5.06
CA ASN A 74 14.40 19.31 3.91
C ASN A 74 13.80 18.19 3.05
N ILE A 75 14.06 18.26 1.74
CA ILE A 75 13.76 17.16 0.82
C ILE A 75 15.05 16.37 0.64
N ILE A 76 15.03 15.09 0.99
CA ILE A 76 16.20 14.21 0.95
C ILE A 76 15.93 12.99 0.09
N TYR A 77 17.01 12.50 -0.54
CA TYR A 77 17.00 11.24 -1.28
C TYR A 77 17.52 10.09 -0.41
N ARG A 78 16.98 8.89 -0.61
CA ARG A 78 17.38 7.66 0.09
C ARG A 78 17.51 6.46 -0.85
N PRO A 79 18.61 5.69 -0.77
CA PRO A 79 18.72 4.42 -1.49
C PRO A 79 17.70 3.39 -0.96
N VAL A 80 17.44 2.34 -1.75
CA VAL A 80 16.38 1.34 -1.49
C VAL A 80 16.48 0.75 -0.08
N ASP A 81 17.69 0.42 0.39
CA ASP A 81 17.95 -0.21 1.69
C ASP A 81 17.76 0.72 2.90
N LYS A 82 17.55 2.02 2.67
CA LYS A 82 17.31 3.05 3.71
C LYS A 82 15.87 3.53 3.75
N ARG A 83 14.98 2.85 3.01
CA ARG A 83 13.54 3.15 3.00
C ARG A 83 12.84 2.34 4.08
N GLU A 84 11.64 2.77 4.45
CA GLU A 84 10.82 2.05 5.42
C GLU A 84 10.45 0.66 4.87
N ASN A 85 10.46 -0.34 5.74
CA ASN A 85 9.96 -1.66 5.38
C ASN A 85 8.45 -1.73 5.58
N TYR A 86 7.75 -2.25 4.59
CA TYR A 86 6.33 -2.57 4.65
C TYR A 86 6.16 -4.08 4.60
N ILE A 87 5.16 -4.58 5.33
CA ILE A 87 4.68 -5.95 5.25
C ILE A 87 3.25 -5.94 4.70
N LYS A 88 3.05 -6.61 3.57
CA LYS A 88 1.76 -6.68 2.88
C LYS A 88 1.61 -8.03 2.19
N ARG A 89 0.41 -8.32 1.71
CA ARG A 89 0.14 -9.50 0.89
C ARG A 89 0.38 -9.20 -0.57
N CYS A 90 1.10 -10.08 -1.27
CA CYS A 90 1.27 -10.02 -2.71
C CYS A 90 -0.02 -10.47 -3.37
N VAL A 91 -0.78 -9.54 -3.94
CA VAL A 91 -2.07 -9.85 -4.58
C VAL A 91 -1.88 -10.23 -6.04
N ALA A 92 -0.98 -9.56 -6.74
CA ALA A 92 -0.66 -9.84 -8.13
C ALA A 92 0.86 -9.91 -8.33
N ILE A 93 1.30 -10.84 -9.18
CA ILE A 93 2.69 -11.02 -9.57
C ILE A 93 2.91 -10.57 -11.01
N ALA A 94 4.17 -10.52 -11.43
CA ALA A 94 4.55 -10.22 -12.81
C ALA A 94 3.79 -11.09 -13.82
N GLY A 95 3.21 -10.45 -14.83
CA GLY A 95 2.40 -11.06 -15.88
C GLY A 95 0.90 -11.04 -15.60
N ASP A 96 0.48 -10.81 -14.36
CA ASP A 96 -0.94 -10.76 -14.01
C ASP A 96 -1.63 -9.48 -14.52
N THR A 97 -2.94 -9.58 -14.73
CA THR A 97 -3.83 -8.42 -14.81
C THR A 97 -4.71 -8.37 -13.57
N LEU A 98 -4.60 -7.29 -12.81
CA LEU A 98 -5.39 -7.06 -11.60
C LEU A 98 -6.61 -6.18 -11.89
N GLN A 99 -7.74 -6.55 -11.31
CA GLN A 99 -8.95 -5.73 -11.28
C GLN A 99 -9.61 -5.83 -9.89
N ILE A 100 -10.23 -4.75 -9.45
CA ILE A 100 -11.08 -4.72 -8.27
C ILE A 100 -12.47 -4.26 -8.73
N ILE A 101 -13.49 -5.06 -8.45
CA ILE A 101 -14.89 -4.74 -8.75
C ILE A 101 -15.66 -4.90 -7.45
N ASP A 102 -16.23 -3.80 -6.97
CA ASP A 102 -16.89 -3.70 -5.68
C ASP A 102 -16.13 -4.49 -4.62
N HIS A 103 -14.95 -4.00 -4.20
CA HIS A 103 -14.00 -4.56 -3.20
C HIS A 103 -13.38 -5.93 -3.51
N GLN A 104 -13.99 -6.74 -4.37
CA GLN A 104 -13.54 -8.07 -4.73
C GLN A 104 -12.39 -7.98 -5.74
N VAL A 105 -11.32 -8.73 -5.47
CA VAL A 105 -10.13 -8.77 -6.32
C VAL A 105 -10.26 -9.87 -7.35
N TYR A 106 -9.88 -9.55 -8.59
CA TYR A 106 -9.77 -10.48 -9.71
C TYR A 106 -8.35 -10.43 -10.28
N ILE A 107 -7.79 -11.59 -10.56
CA ILE A 107 -6.49 -11.75 -11.23
C ILE A 107 -6.71 -12.55 -12.50
N ASN A 108 -6.34 -11.98 -13.65
CA ASN A 108 -6.56 -12.58 -14.97
C ASN A 108 -8.04 -12.95 -15.22
N GLY A 109 -8.97 -12.16 -14.64
CA GLY A 109 -10.41 -12.40 -14.71
C GLY A 109 -10.96 -13.39 -13.68
N GLU A 110 -10.11 -14.05 -12.91
CA GLU A 110 -10.51 -15.02 -11.88
C GLU A 110 -10.58 -14.38 -10.50
N GLU A 111 -11.68 -14.62 -9.79
CA GLU A 111 -11.91 -14.14 -8.44
C GLU A 111 -10.85 -14.71 -7.47
N GLN A 112 -10.20 -13.81 -6.72
CA GLN A 112 -9.23 -14.21 -5.70
C GLN A 112 -9.87 -14.30 -4.31
N PRO A 113 -9.56 -15.34 -3.53
CA PRO A 113 -10.09 -15.44 -2.18
C PRO A 113 -9.59 -14.30 -1.30
N LEU A 114 -10.47 -13.78 -0.44
CA LEU A 114 -10.05 -12.89 0.63
C LEU A 114 -9.18 -13.67 1.63
N PRO A 115 -8.04 -13.11 2.09
CA PRO A 115 -7.28 -13.68 3.18
C PRO A 115 -8.13 -13.89 4.44
N ILE A 116 -7.81 -14.90 5.24
CA ILE A 116 -8.60 -15.27 6.43
C ILE A 116 -8.75 -14.12 7.43
N ASP A 117 -7.72 -13.30 7.56
CA ASP A 117 -7.69 -12.13 8.45
C ASP A 117 -8.01 -10.81 7.69
N GLY A 118 -8.52 -10.92 6.46
CA GLY A 118 -8.92 -9.80 5.62
C GLY A 118 -10.10 -9.03 6.20
N GLN A 119 -9.99 -7.70 6.21
CA GLN A 119 -10.98 -6.80 6.78
C GLN A 119 -11.39 -5.72 5.79
N PHE A 120 -12.67 -5.36 5.82
CA PHE A 120 -13.24 -4.22 5.13
C PHE A 120 -13.85 -3.25 6.14
N LYS A 121 -14.05 -2.01 5.74
CA LYS A 121 -14.78 -1.02 6.54
C LYS A 121 -16.28 -1.27 6.43
N TYR A 122 -16.93 -1.42 7.57
CA TYR A 122 -18.38 -1.53 7.70
C TYR A 122 -18.93 -0.34 8.48
N ARG A 123 -20.14 0.08 8.13
CA ARG A 123 -20.99 0.94 8.93
C ARG A 123 -21.88 0.08 9.83
N VAL A 124 -21.83 0.32 11.13
CA VAL A 124 -22.62 -0.39 12.14
C VAL A 124 -23.52 0.61 12.84
N ILE A 125 -24.83 0.44 12.68
CA ILE A 125 -25.84 1.28 13.33
C ILE A 125 -26.37 0.53 14.55
N ALA A 126 -26.14 1.07 15.74
CA ALA A 126 -26.56 0.49 17.02
C ALA A 126 -27.08 1.61 17.95
N PRO A 127 -28.37 1.98 17.92
CA PRO A 127 -28.91 3.14 18.63
C PRO A 127 -28.77 3.11 20.15
N LYS A 128 -28.60 1.91 20.74
CA LYS A 128 -28.38 1.73 22.19
C LYS A 128 -26.89 1.60 22.54
N GLY A 129 -26.00 1.70 21.55
CA GLY A 129 -24.59 1.39 21.66
C GLY A 129 -24.33 -0.12 21.69
N ILE A 130 -23.08 -0.49 21.50
CA ILE A 130 -22.59 -1.87 21.65
C ILE A 130 -21.95 -2.00 23.05
N ASN A 131 -22.33 -3.02 23.80
CA ASN A 131 -21.78 -3.29 25.13
C ASN A 131 -20.27 -3.58 25.05
N GLU A 132 -19.48 -3.08 26.00
CA GLU A 132 -18.04 -3.27 26.12
C GLU A 132 -17.61 -4.76 26.07
N LYS A 133 -18.38 -5.65 26.71
CA LYS A 133 -18.16 -7.11 26.64
C LYS A 133 -18.22 -7.69 25.23
N PHE A 134 -18.87 -6.99 24.30
CA PHE A 134 -18.93 -7.40 22.90
C PHE A 134 -17.69 -6.93 22.13
N ARG A 135 -17.10 -5.76 22.47
CA ARG A 135 -15.85 -5.27 21.87
C ARG A 135 -14.69 -6.25 22.08
N ASP A 136 -14.56 -6.76 23.31
CA ASP A 136 -13.55 -7.76 23.65
C ASP A 136 -13.69 -9.08 22.87
N LYS A 137 -14.90 -9.44 22.44
CA LYS A 137 -15.18 -10.67 21.70
C LYS A 137 -14.85 -10.59 20.21
N VAL A 138 -14.73 -9.38 19.65
CA VAL A 138 -14.53 -9.19 18.20
C VAL A 138 -13.12 -8.76 17.81
N ASP A 139 -12.20 -8.62 18.78
CA ASP A 139 -10.77 -8.25 18.59
C ASP A 139 -10.57 -7.00 17.70
N ILE A 140 -11.46 -6.02 17.87
CA ILE A 140 -11.39 -4.71 17.24
C ILE A 140 -10.80 -3.76 18.26
N SER A 141 -9.78 -2.98 17.88
CA SER A 141 -9.18 -2.04 18.82
C SER A 141 -10.14 -0.92 19.18
N ALA A 142 -10.01 -0.34 20.37
CA ALA A 142 -10.81 0.82 20.76
C ALA A 142 -10.56 2.03 19.83
N GLU A 143 -9.35 2.14 19.27
CA GLU A 143 -8.94 3.18 18.32
C GLU A 143 -9.65 3.06 16.96
N ASP A 144 -10.10 1.86 16.58
CA ASP A 144 -10.79 1.59 15.32
C ASP A 144 -12.29 1.99 15.33
N PHE A 145 -12.84 2.33 16.50
CA PHE A 145 -14.20 2.87 16.63
C PHE A 145 -14.20 4.40 16.48
N ASN A 146 -14.55 4.91 15.30
CA ASN A 146 -14.82 6.34 15.15
C ASN A 146 -16.02 6.76 16.03
N TYR A 147 -15.84 7.87 16.77
CA TYR A 147 -16.59 8.36 17.94
C TYR A 147 -18.06 8.79 17.73
N TRP A 148 -18.85 8.10 16.91
CA TRP A 148 -20.30 8.23 16.96
C TRP A 148 -20.87 6.99 17.66
N LYS A 149 -21.31 7.18 18.91
CA LYS A 149 -21.78 6.11 19.83
C LYS A 149 -22.83 5.15 19.22
N TYR A 150 -23.48 5.55 18.13
CA TYR A 150 -24.60 4.86 17.51
C TYR A 150 -24.42 4.56 16.01
N ASP A 151 -23.43 5.16 15.33
CA ASP A 151 -23.17 5.03 13.88
C ASP A 151 -21.66 4.90 13.65
N MET A 152 -21.17 3.68 13.76
CA MET A 152 -19.74 3.41 13.84
C MET A 152 -19.23 2.97 12.47
N GLN A 153 -18.06 3.46 12.06
CA GLN A 153 -17.34 2.88 10.93
C GLN A 153 -16.15 2.10 11.44
N VAL A 154 -16.14 0.79 11.21
CA VAL A 154 -15.24 -0.14 11.87
C VAL A 154 -14.66 -1.12 10.85
N PRO A 155 -13.35 -1.40 10.87
CA PRO A 155 -12.77 -2.47 10.09
C PRO A 155 -13.20 -3.82 10.68
N LEU A 156 -13.84 -4.66 9.88
CA LEU A 156 -14.35 -5.98 10.27
C LEU A 156 -13.96 -7.01 9.23
N ARG A 157 -13.72 -8.25 9.69
CA ARG A 157 -13.81 -9.42 8.81
C ARG A 157 -15.27 -9.71 8.49
N ASN A 158 -15.51 -10.33 7.34
CA ASN A 158 -16.87 -10.69 6.90
C ASN A 158 -17.60 -11.59 7.92
N ASP A 159 -16.91 -12.61 8.46
CA ASP A 159 -17.49 -13.51 9.48
C ASP A 159 -17.85 -12.78 10.79
N VAL A 160 -17.15 -11.70 11.12
CA VAL A 160 -17.43 -10.88 12.30
C VAL A 160 -18.63 -9.98 12.04
N ALA A 161 -18.71 -9.36 10.86
CA ALA A 161 -19.87 -8.55 10.46
C ALA A 161 -21.18 -9.37 10.53
N GLU A 162 -21.16 -10.62 10.04
CA GLU A 162 -22.27 -11.57 10.11
C GLU A 162 -22.66 -11.98 11.55
N LYS A 163 -21.74 -11.88 12.51
CA LYS A 163 -22.02 -12.08 13.93
C LYS A 163 -22.58 -10.83 14.58
N ILE A 164 -22.05 -9.64 14.23
CA ILE A 164 -22.48 -8.35 14.78
C ILE A 164 -23.95 -8.06 14.45
N VAL A 165 -24.40 -8.38 13.24
CA VAL A 165 -25.80 -8.15 12.83
C VAL A 165 -26.81 -8.91 13.72
N LYS A 166 -26.39 -9.98 14.39
CA LYS A 166 -27.25 -10.80 15.27
C LYS A 166 -27.27 -10.31 16.73
N VAL A 167 -26.52 -9.26 17.06
CA VAL A 167 -26.41 -8.75 18.43
C VAL A 167 -27.65 -7.93 18.78
N PRO A 168 -28.32 -8.20 19.92
CA PRO A 168 -29.44 -7.38 20.37
C PRO A 168 -29.04 -5.91 20.51
N GLY A 169 -29.77 -5.03 19.81
CA GLY A 169 -29.50 -3.58 19.80
C GLY A 169 -28.68 -3.07 18.62
N VAL A 170 -28.22 -3.95 17.72
CA VAL A 170 -27.69 -3.59 16.40
C VAL A 170 -28.84 -3.56 15.40
N ASN A 171 -28.99 -2.44 14.69
CA ASN A 171 -30.00 -2.25 13.66
C ASN A 171 -29.49 -2.71 12.29
N SER A 172 -28.25 -2.34 11.93
CA SER A 172 -27.65 -2.73 10.65
C SER A 172 -26.13 -2.82 10.71
N VAL A 173 -25.58 -3.63 9.81
CA VAL A 173 -24.14 -3.79 9.55
C VAL A 173 -23.99 -3.85 8.03
N GLU A 174 -23.44 -2.80 7.45
CA GLU A 174 -23.34 -2.64 5.99
C GLU A 174 -21.91 -2.36 5.59
N MET A 175 -21.40 -3.07 4.58
CA MET A 175 -20.07 -2.76 4.06
C MET A 175 -20.09 -1.38 3.37
N ILE A 176 -19.09 -0.55 3.65
CA ILE A 176 -18.95 0.74 2.98
C ILE A 176 -18.24 0.51 1.66
N LEU A 177 -18.89 0.88 0.56
CA LEU A 177 -18.37 0.78 -0.80
C LEU A 177 -18.37 2.15 -1.48
N ALA A 178 -17.27 2.46 -2.16
CA ALA A 178 -17.16 3.60 -3.05
C ALA A 178 -17.79 3.25 -4.43
N PRO A 179 -18.79 4.01 -4.90
CA PRO A 179 -19.42 3.74 -6.20
C PRO A 179 -18.43 3.78 -7.35
N LYS A 180 -18.56 2.86 -8.31
CA LYS A 180 -17.76 2.85 -9.54
C LYS A 180 -17.80 4.22 -10.25
N GLY A 181 -16.63 4.71 -10.66
CA GLY A 181 -16.49 6.00 -11.36
C GLY A 181 -16.39 7.21 -10.43
N ASN A 182 -16.60 7.06 -9.11
CA ASN A 182 -16.25 8.08 -8.15
C ASN A 182 -14.73 8.08 -7.94
N TRP A 183 -14.03 8.95 -8.66
CA TRP A 183 -12.56 8.97 -8.70
C TRP A 183 -11.95 9.39 -7.36
N ASP A 184 -11.05 8.56 -6.84
CA ASP A 184 -10.22 8.89 -5.67
C ASP A 184 -8.88 9.48 -6.14
N GLN A 185 -8.70 10.77 -5.90
CA GLN A 185 -7.53 11.53 -6.36
C GLN A 185 -6.24 11.14 -5.65
N ASP A 186 -6.33 10.41 -4.54
CA ASP A 186 -5.19 9.95 -3.76
C ASP A 186 -4.67 8.58 -4.21
N LEU A 187 -5.35 7.92 -5.17
CA LEU A 187 -4.90 6.65 -5.71
C LEU A 187 -3.97 6.83 -6.90
N PHE A 188 -3.03 5.90 -7.00
CA PHE A 188 -2.25 5.66 -8.21
C PHE A 188 -3.21 5.41 -9.39
N PRO A 189 -2.94 5.90 -10.62
CA PRO A 189 -1.75 6.65 -11.05
C PRO A 189 -1.85 8.18 -10.92
N TYR A 190 -2.78 8.69 -10.09
CA TYR A 190 -3.02 10.12 -9.92
C TYR A 190 -3.55 10.87 -11.16
N ASP A 191 -4.10 10.14 -12.11
CA ASP A 191 -4.58 10.63 -13.41
C ASP A 191 -6.10 10.45 -13.54
N SER A 192 -6.80 11.50 -13.96
CA SER A 192 -8.27 11.54 -14.04
C SER A 192 -8.84 10.69 -15.18
N LEU A 193 -8.00 10.25 -16.12
CA LEU A 193 -8.36 9.21 -17.09
C LEU A 193 -8.82 7.92 -16.39
N TYR A 194 -8.25 7.64 -15.23
CA TYR A 194 -8.55 6.48 -14.41
C TYR A 194 -9.45 6.88 -13.26
N LYS A 195 -10.77 6.83 -13.48
CA LYS A 195 -11.80 7.11 -12.44
C LYS A 195 -11.95 5.98 -11.42
N TRP A 196 -10.82 5.46 -10.96
CA TRP A 196 -10.73 4.38 -9.98
C TRP A 196 -10.92 4.90 -8.57
N ASN A 197 -11.35 3.99 -7.70
CA ASN A 197 -11.33 4.14 -6.25
C ASN A 197 -10.93 2.82 -5.59
N ARG A 198 -10.96 2.79 -4.26
CA ARG A 198 -10.45 1.66 -3.47
C ARG A 198 -11.22 0.37 -3.66
N ASP A 199 -12.47 0.47 -4.12
CA ASP A 199 -13.41 -0.63 -4.31
C ASP A 199 -13.61 -0.97 -5.79
N ASN A 200 -13.25 -0.06 -6.69
CA ASN A 200 -13.43 -0.19 -8.13
C ASN A 200 -12.16 0.30 -8.84
N TYR A 201 -11.27 -0.62 -9.19
CA TYR A 201 -9.90 -0.34 -9.62
C TYR A 201 -9.50 -1.23 -10.80
N GLY A 202 -8.65 -0.74 -11.68
CA GLY A 202 -8.20 -1.52 -12.84
C GLY A 202 -9.25 -1.63 -13.96
N PRO A 203 -9.03 -2.53 -14.93
CA PRO A 203 -7.92 -3.49 -14.98
C PRO A 203 -6.55 -2.79 -15.12
N ILE A 204 -5.51 -3.40 -14.52
CA ILE A 204 -4.12 -2.95 -14.61
C ILE A 204 -3.20 -4.16 -14.82
N TYR A 205 -2.34 -4.08 -15.83
CA TYR A 205 -1.33 -5.10 -16.10
C TYR A 205 -0.12 -4.92 -15.16
N ILE A 206 0.35 -6.00 -14.57
CA ILE A 206 1.52 -6.04 -13.69
C ILE A 206 2.73 -6.48 -14.54
N PRO A 207 3.68 -5.57 -14.83
CA PRO A 207 4.70 -5.91 -15.81
C PRO A 207 5.63 -7.04 -15.38
N GLN A 208 5.91 -7.93 -16.34
CA GLN A 208 6.97 -8.93 -16.22
C GLN A 208 8.23 -8.50 -16.96
N LYS A 209 9.38 -8.93 -16.46
CA LYS A 209 10.66 -8.73 -17.13
C LYS A 209 10.62 -9.32 -18.55
N GLY A 210 11.04 -8.54 -19.53
CA GLY A 210 11.07 -8.90 -20.94
C GLY A 210 9.74 -8.75 -21.67
N ALA A 211 8.63 -8.41 -21.00
CA ALA A 211 7.41 -8.03 -21.70
C ALA A 211 7.51 -6.63 -22.28
N THR A 212 6.87 -6.44 -23.44
CA THR A 212 6.77 -5.15 -24.13
C THR A 212 5.33 -4.66 -24.09
N ILE A 213 5.15 -3.37 -23.84
CA ILE A 213 3.86 -2.69 -24.00
C ILE A 213 3.99 -1.57 -25.04
N GLU A 214 2.89 -1.27 -25.71
CA GLU A 214 2.74 -0.01 -26.45
C GLU A 214 2.58 1.13 -25.45
N LEU A 215 3.26 2.25 -25.69
CA LEU A 215 3.17 3.48 -24.92
C LEU A 215 2.27 4.48 -25.63
N SER A 216 1.41 5.12 -24.84
CA SER A 216 0.53 6.19 -25.30
C SER A 216 0.30 7.19 -24.19
N MET A 217 -0.22 8.36 -24.54
CA MET A 217 -0.62 9.36 -23.54
C MET A 217 -1.70 8.85 -22.59
N ASP A 218 -2.47 7.84 -23.00
CA ASP A 218 -3.51 7.25 -22.16
C ASP A 218 -2.95 6.36 -21.06
N ASN A 219 -1.79 5.71 -21.26
CA ASN A 219 -1.23 4.74 -20.33
C ASN A 219 0.07 5.16 -19.66
N ILE A 220 0.72 6.23 -20.13
CA ILE A 220 2.04 6.61 -19.63
C ILE A 220 2.04 6.97 -18.15
N SER A 221 0.92 7.45 -17.60
CA SER A 221 0.79 7.72 -16.17
C SER A 221 0.89 6.44 -15.32
N LEU A 222 0.50 5.27 -15.83
CA LEU A 222 0.68 3.98 -15.17
C LEU A 222 2.14 3.52 -15.16
N TYR A 223 2.93 3.82 -16.19
CA TYR A 223 4.25 3.18 -16.37
C TYR A 223 5.44 4.15 -16.25
N SER A 224 5.19 5.47 -16.21
CA SER A 224 6.24 6.50 -16.13
C SER A 224 7.26 6.24 -15.02
N ARG A 225 6.80 5.96 -13.79
CA ARG A 225 7.69 5.69 -12.65
C ARG A 225 8.53 4.42 -12.84
N LEU A 226 7.98 3.41 -13.50
CA LEU A 226 8.69 2.16 -13.76
C LEU A 226 9.86 2.41 -14.71
N ILE A 227 9.60 3.15 -15.78
CA ILE A 227 10.57 3.48 -16.81
C ILE A 227 11.62 4.45 -16.27
N ASP A 228 11.18 5.55 -15.66
CA ASP A 228 12.04 6.68 -15.26
C ASP A 228 12.86 6.34 -14.01
N VAL A 229 12.16 5.96 -12.92
CA VAL A 229 12.76 5.84 -11.60
C VAL A 229 13.27 4.43 -11.31
N TYR A 230 12.45 3.41 -11.58
CA TYR A 230 12.82 2.04 -11.20
C TYR A 230 13.84 1.43 -12.18
N GLU A 231 13.68 1.66 -13.48
CA GLU A 231 14.54 1.10 -14.52
C GLU A 231 15.60 2.06 -15.06
N ASN A 232 15.75 3.23 -14.40
CA ASN A 232 16.78 4.24 -14.60
C ASN A 232 16.90 4.71 -16.06
N ASN A 233 15.79 5.18 -16.63
CA ASN A 233 15.80 5.84 -17.94
C ASN A 233 15.41 7.32 -17.80
N ASP A 234 15.78 8.16 -18.77
CA ASP A 234 15.28 9.54 -18.86
C ASP A 234 13.95 9.54 -19.63
N LEU A 235 12.83 9.63 -18.91
CA LEU A 235 11.50 9.74 -19.52
C LEU A 235 11.09 11.22 -19.64
N SER A 236 10.78 11.67 -20.84
CA SER A 236 10.20 13.00 -21.05
C SER A 236 9.05 12.98 -22.05
N ILE A 237 8.11 13.92 -21.89
CA ILE A 237 6.97 14.08 -22.80
C ILE A 237 7.03 15.50 -23.36
N LYS A 238 7.08 15.63 -24.67
CA LYS A 238 7.12 16.93 -25.37
C LYS A 238 6.07 16.95 -26.48
N ASN A 239 5.15 17.90 -26.42
CA ASN A 239 4.07 18.05 -27.40
C ASN A 239 3.27 16.75 -27.66
N GLY A 240 3.02 15.96 -26.60
CA GLY A 240 2.30 14.68 -26.69
C GLY A 240 3.12 13.50 -27.23
N ILE A 241 4.42 13.69 -27.49
CA ILE A 241 5.35 12.65 -27.92
C ILE A 241 6.18 12.20 -26.72
N ILE A 242 6.27 10.89 -26.52
CA ILE A 242 7.03 10.25 -25.43
C ILE A 242 8.46 10.02 -25.91
N PHE A 243 9.43 10.41 -25.09
CA PHE A 243 10.86 10.18 -25.31
C PHE A 243 11.43 9.37 -24.16
N ILE A 244 12.25 8.37 -24.49
CA ILE A 244 13.01 7.57 -23.54
C ILE A 244 14.49 7.68 -23.93
N ASN A 245 15.32 8.18 -23.02
CA ASN A 245 16.74 8.41 -23.25
C ASN A 245 17.00 9.28 -24.51
N GLY A 246 16.18 10.32 -24.68
CA GLY A 246 16.26 11.27 -25.80
C GLY A 246 15.71 10.78 -27.14
N SER A 247 15.29 9.52 -27.26
CA SER A 247 14.71 8.96 -28.49
C SER A 247 13.19 8.86 -28.38
N GLU A 248 12.47 9.16 -29.45
CA GLU A 248 11.01 8.94 -29.51
C GLU A 248 10.69 7.46 -29.27
N ALA A 249 9.71 7.20 -28.41
CA ALA A 249 9.35 5.86 -27.98
C ALA A 249 7.82 5.67 -28.06
N ASN A 250 7.42 4.65 -28.80
CA ASN A 250 6.03 4.17 -28.87
C ASN A 250 5.81 2.86 -28.11
N SER A 251 6.87 2.29 -27.53
CA SER A 251 6.82 1.04 -26.78
C SER A 251 7.92 1.00 -25.73
N TYR A 252 7.77 0.09 -24.77
CA TYR A 252 8.79 -0.15 -23.75
C TYR A 252 8.85 -1.61 -23.33
N THR A 253 10.07 -2.13 -23.20
CA THR A 253 10.34 -3.49 -22.70
C THR A 253 10.86 -3.42 -21.28
N PHE A 254 10.13 -4.02 -20.34
CA PHE A 254 10.46 -3.96 -18.92
C PHE A 254 11.72 -4.79 -18.60
N LYS A 255 12.60 -4.24 -17.78
CA LYS A 255 13.84 -4.85 -17.29
C LYS A 255 13.64 -5.60 -15.98
N MET A 256 12.54 -5.37 -15.27
CA MET A 256 12.23 -5.97 -13.96
C MET A 256 10.87 -6.64 -13.91
N ASN A 257 10.72 -7.56 -12.96
CA ASN A 257 9.42 -8.04 -12.52
C ASN A 257 8.81 -7.08 -11.49
N TYR A 258 7.49 -6.91 -11.57
CA TYR A 258 6.73 -6.07 -10.65
C TYR A 258 5.67 -6.86 -9.89
N TYR A 259 5.25 -6.30 -8.77
CA TYR A 259 4.29 -6.90 -7.86
C TYR A 259 3.26 -5.87 -7.40
N TRP A 260 2.08 -6.34 -7.06
CA TRP A 260 1.03 -5.55 -6.43
C TRP A 260 0.82 -6.00 -5.00
N MET A 261 1.08 -5.11 -4.04
CA MET A 261 1.04 -5.42 -2.62
C MET A 261 -0.16 -4.75 -1.97
N MET A 262 -1.03 -5.50 -1.28
CA MET A 262 -2.20 -4.97 -0.57
C MET A 262 -2.21 -5.38 0.89
N GLY A 263 -2.73 -4.52 1.76
CA GLY A 263 -2.93 -4.89 3.16
C GLY A 263 -4.19 -5.74 3.34
N ASP A 264 -4.18 -6.61 4.35
CA ASP A 264 -5.34 -7.42 4.68
C ASP A 264 -6.49 -6.55 5.25
N ASN A 265 -6.19 -5.46 5.96
CA ASN A 265 -7.18 -4.42 6.29
C ASN A 265 -7.37 -3.46 5.11
N ARG A 266 -8.20 -3.88 4.14
CA ARG A 266 -8.32 -3.31 2.79
C ARG A 266 -8.76 -1.85 2.77
N HIS A 267 -9.54 -1.36 3.72
CA HIS A 267 -9.95 0.06 3.75
C HIS A 267 -9.05 0.94 4.62
N ASN A 268 -8.17 0.34 5.42
CA ASN A 268 -7.29 1.04 6.38
C ASN A 268 -5.80 0.77 6.13
N SER A 269 -5.43 0.45 4.88
CA SER A 269 -4.06 0.12 4.51
C SER A 269 -3.57 1.10 3.45
N ALA A 270 -2.47 1.78 3.75
CA ALA A 270 -1.60 2.32 2.72
C ALA A 270 -0.93 1.14 2.00
N ASP A 271 -1.22 0.98 0.71
CA ASP A 271 -0.75 -0.12 -0.13
C ASP A 271 -0.64 0.26 -1.62
N SER A 272 -0.36 -0.70 -2.52
CA SER A 272 -0.13 -0.46 -3.95
C SER A 272 -1.23 0.30 -4.67
N ARG A 273 -2.47 0.35 -4.15
CA ARG A 273 -3.51 1.24 -4.70
C ARG A 273 -3.12 2.72 -4.62
N TYR A 274 -2.24 3.10 -3.70
CA TYR A 274 -1.78 4.47 -3.50
C TYR A 274 -0.45 4.77 -4.18
N TRP A 275 0.53 3.87 -4.11
CA TRP A 275 1.88 4.10 -4.66
C TRP A 275 2.19 3.32 -5.94
N GLY A 276 1.28 2.44 -6.37
CA GLY A 276 1.46 1.60 -7.55
C GLY A 276 2.37 0.40 -7.29
N PHE A 277 3.22 0.11 -8.27
CA PHE A 277 3.97 -1.13 -8.37
C PHE A 277 5.13 -1.24 -7.37
N VAL A 278 5.43 -2.46 -6.95
CA VAL A 278 6.63 -2.80 -6.19
C VAL A 278 7.59 -3.57 -7.11
N PRO A 279 8.77 -3.03 -7.47
CA PRO A 279 9.76 -3.75 -8.28
C PRO A 279 10.45 -4.87 -7.48
N GLU A 280 10.98 -5.87 -8.20
CA GLU A 280 11.63 -7.06 -7.60
C GLU A 280 12.85 -6.76 -6.72
N ASP A 281 13.55 -5.67 -6.97
CA ASP A 281 14.71 -5.21 -6.22
C ASP A 281 14.34 -4.55 -4.87
N HIS A 282 13.06 -4.21 -4.66
CA HIS A 282 12.57 -3.70 -3.38
C HIS A 282 12.14 -4.81 -2.42
N ILE A 283 11.94 -6.03 -2.93
CA ILE A 283 11.50 -7.16 -2.13
C ILE A 283 12.66 -7.57 -1.20
N VAL A 284 12.42 -7.59 0.09
CA VAL A 284 13.40 -8.04 1.10
C VAL A 284 13.26 -9.55 1.29
N GLY A 285 12.03 -10.04 1.49
CA GLY A 285 11.78 -11.47 1.70
C GLY A 285 10.32 -11.78 2.03
N LYS A 286 10.06 -13.05 2.30
CA LYS A 286 8.73 -13.53 2.73
C LYS A 286 8.68 -13.65 4.25
N ALA A 287 7.61 -13.18 4.85
CA ALA A 287 7.40 -13.34 6.29
C ALA A 287 7.02 -14.80 6.58
N SER A 288 7.76 -15.48 7.45
CA SER A 288 7.57 -16.91 7.74
C SER A 288 6.82 -17.18 9.04
N PHE A 289 7.01 -16.37 10.09
CA PHE A 289 6.31 -16.53 11.36
C PHE A 289 6.14 -15.21 12.11
N VAL A 290 5.09 -15.14 12.94
CA VAL A 290 4.87 -14.02 13.87
C VAL A 290 5.59 -14.33 15.18
N TRP A 291 6.64 -13.57 15.50
CA TRP A 291 7.39 -13.76 16.76
C TRP A 291 6.72 -13.10 17.97
N LEU A 292 6.03 -11.97 17.76
CA LEU A 292 5.39 -11.20 18.82
C LEU A 292 4.06 -10.59 18.33
N SER A 293 3.02 -10.69 19.15
CA SER A 293 1.73 -10.03 18.93
C SER A 293 1.27 -9.39 20.22
N LEU A 294 1.02 -8.08 20.18
CA LEU A 294 0.60 -7.29 21.33
C LEU A 294 -0.81 -6.73 21.10
N ASN A 295 -1.62 -6.69 22.15
CA ASN A 295 -2.90 -5.98 22.19
C ASN A 295 -2.62 -4.53 22.65
N PRO A 296 -2.89 -3.51 21.81
CA PRO A 296 -2.63 -2.12 22.17
C PRO A 296 -3.47 -1.66 23.37
N ASP A 297 -4.69 -2.17 23.53
CA ASP A 297 -5.67 -1.71 24.52
C ASP A 297 -5.47 -2.33 25.92
N LYS A 298 -4.62 -3.34 26.04
CA LYS A 298 -4.38 -4.05 27.30
C LYS A 298 -3.08 -3.61 27.97
N SER A 299 -3.03 -3.70 29.30
CA SER A 299 -1.80 -3.48 30.06
C SER A 299 -0.90 -4.72 30.04
N LEU A 300 0.40 -4.57 30.32
CA LEU A 300 1.37 -5.68 30.34
C LEU A 300 0.91 -6.87 31.20
N PHE A 301 0.25 -6.59 32.33
CA PHE A 301 -0.23 -7.60 33.28
C PHE A 301 -1.70 -7.99 33.07
N ASP A 302 -2.38 -7.40 32.08
CA ASP A 302 -3.79 -7.64 31.78
C ASP A 302 -4.00 -8.11 30.34
N GLY A 303 -3.15 -9.02 29.86
CA GLY A 303 -3.29 -9.64 28.54
C GLY A 303 -2.75 -8.81 27.37
N LYS A 304 -1.69 -8.01 27.57
CA LYS A 304 -0.94 -7.36 26.47
C LYS A 304 -0.47 -8.35 25.43
N ILE A 305 0.02 -9.51 25.85
CA ILE A 305 0.57 -10.51 24.93
C ILE A 305 -0.57 -11.38 24.41
N ARG A 306 -0.75 -11.40 23.07
CA ARG A 306 -1.72 -12.25 22.38
C ARG A 306 -1.10 -13.63 22.13
N TRP A 307 -1.10 -14.48 23.15
CA TRP A 307 -0.43 -15.79 23.15
C TRP A 307 -0.89 -16.72 22.03
N ASP A 308 -2.16 -16.65 21.63
CA ASP A 308 -2.76 -17.42 20.52
C ASP A 308 -2.23 -16.99 19.13
N LYS A 309 -1.58 -15.82 19.05
CA LYS A 309 -0.99 -15.26 17.82
C LYS A 309 0.54 -15.32 17.79
N LEU A 310 1.18 -15.83 18.84
CA LEU A 310 2.63 -16.04 18.89
C LEU A 310 3.05 -17.30 18.13
N PHE A 311 4.22 -17.24 17.50
CA PHE A 311 4.87 -18.33 16.76
C PHE A 311 4.01 -19.01 15.69
N ARG A 312 2.92 -18.35 15.26
CA ARG A 312 2.08 -18.85 14.20
C ARG A 312 2.77 -18.61 12.85
N VAL A 313 2.73 -19.64 12.00
CA VAL A 313 3.12 -19.52 10.58
C VAL A 313 2.21 -18.50 9.92
N VAL A 314 2.81 -17.55 9.20
CA VAL A 314 2.07 -16.55 8.43
C VAL A 314 1.33 -17.27 7.31
N ARG A 315 0.00 -17.09 7.23
CA ARG A 315 -0.89 -17.72 6.24
C ARG A 315 -1.55 -16.65 5.36
#